data_AF-A0A9W9W4F3-F1
#
_entry.id   AF-A0A9W9W4F3-F1
#
_cell.length_a   1.000
_cell.length_b   1.000
_cell.length_c   1.000
_cell.angle_alpha   90.00
_cell.angle_beta   90.00
_cell.angle_gamma   90.00
#
_symmetry.space_group_name_H-M   'P 1'
#
loop_
_entity.id
_entity.type
_entity.pdbx_description
1 polymer ?
#
loop_
_entity_poly.entity_id
_entity_poly.type
_entity_poly.pdbx_seq_one_letter_code
_entity_poly.pdbx_strand_id
1 'polypeptide(L)'
;MGSWDYYCALCGSTFQGERFVSRKPRTARYLWRKQREADFDALVAADPLNGRIDFRRFNEETAAGEDNLDNESLSSQDEDDTYDCSIISKEDATWSNNLQCLGVNSDYPFRSNAFLSDIGCDDEFGAVSAEPGSDSSAPDDLDDYKAYDQNENYPLFPFHPKCFQLLQQTVAFQRGFQIKAKSLLDGDWELNVPGGDFDKDVLYRVFRNLQSDAQLDISYGEPELPHDQYWLANPGEELFIADPGKRNPHAMNAIDDMWREIHSPKSGLEPDITGICNLNLKLMDDPFAHFPLELLLIIISALQPRSLLNLMQASPHIRRGLSRTSFSYWKRRFETDLPWFYEVHSFLQGIPSPASFDARELPGKSLSHFFAWAYHTTTPRWGLHGPFMGIANRRRIWEACNQLVGPYLALVKPEDRNTEVEEDGQFHSDKS
;
A
#
# COMPACT_ATOMS: atom_id res chain seq x y z
N MET A 1 -19.61 27.16 -12.12
CA MET A 1 -18.27 26.51 -12.17
C MET A 1 -18.52 25.03 -11.92
N GLY A 2 -17.91 24.13 -12.68
CA GLY A 2 -18.09 22.69 -12.47
C GLY A 2 -17.52 22.28 -11.10
N SER A 3 -18.20 21.39 -10.39
CA SER A 3 -17.65 20.74 -9.19
C SER A 3 -16.48 19.87 -9.59
N TRP A 4 -15.43 19.85 -8.76
CA TRP A 4 -14.27 18.96 -8.89
C TRP A 4 -14.21 18.10 -7.62
N ASP A 5 -13.94 16.82 -7.78
CA ASP A 5 -13.64 15.96 -6.65
C ASP A 5 -12.25 16.29 -6.11
N TYR A 6 -12.05 16.10 -4.81
CA TYR A 6 -10.74 16.15 -4.18
C TYR A 6 -10.42 14.80 -3.54
N TYR A 7 -9.13 14.52 -3.42
CA TYR A 7 -8.65 13.19 -3.08
C TYR A 7 -7.81 13.20 -1.81
N CYS A 8 -7.70 12.03 -1.19
CA CYS A 8 -6.86 11.86 -0.01
C CYS A 8 -5.39 12.18 -0.34
N ALA A 9 -4.79 13.08 0.44
CA ALA A 9 -3.41 13.53 0.26
C ALA A 9 -2.40 12.37 0.26
N LEU A 10 -2.71 11.26 0.95
CA LEU A 10 -1.80 10.15 1.22
C LEU A 10 -2.01 8.93 0.33
N CYS A 11 -3.24 8.65 -0.08
CA CYS A 11 -3.56 7.49 -0.94
C CYS A 11 -4.15 7.86 -2.29
N GLY A 12 -4.53 9.12 -2.49
CA GLY A 12 -5.18 9.63 -3.69
C GLY A 12 -6.56 9.00 -3.96
N SER A 13 -7.12 8.23 -3.04
CA SER A 13 -8.45 7.64 -3.21
C SER A 13 -9.53 8.63 -2.82
N THR A 14 -10.76 8.35 -3.29
CA THR A 14 -11.99 9.07 -2.95
C THR A 14 -12.38 8.96 -1.47
N PHE A 15 -13.19 9.91 -1.01
CA PHE A 15 -13.87 9.88 0.30
C PHE A 15 -15.28 9.28 0.26
N GLN A 16 -15.63 8.60 -0.84
CA GLN A 16 -16.96 8.03 -1.04
C GLN A 16 -16.92 6.55 -1.49
N GLY A 17 -15.85 5.80 -1.17
CA GLY A 17 -15.59 4.47 -1.74
C GLY A 17 -16.75 3.48 -1.58
N GLU A 18 -17.48 3.50 -0.47
CA GLU A 18 -18.64 2.61 -0.25
C GLU A 18 -19.80 2.88 -1.24
N ARG A 19 -19.98 4.14 -1.66
CA ARG A 19 -21.04 4.53 -2.59
C ARG A 19 -20.83 3.90 -3.96
N PHE A 20 -19.57 3.74 -4.35
CA PHE A 20 -19.19 3.13 -5.60
C PHE A 20 -19.30 1.61 -5.58
N VAL A 21 -19.46 0.94 -4.44
CA VAL A 21 -19.68 -0.52 -4.44
C VAL A 21 -21.11 -0.84 -4.85
N SER A 22 -21.25 -1.63 -5.91
CA SER A 22 -22.55 -2.04 -6.44
C SER A 22 -23.38 -2.81 -5.41
N ARG A 23 -24.71 -2.85 -5.59
CA ARG A 23 -25.58 -3.70 -4.74
C ARG A 23 -25.78 -5.10 -5.30
N LYS A 24 -25.36 -5.33 -6.53
CA LYS A 24 -25.60 -6.53 -7.31
C LYS A 24 -24.33 -6.92 -8.06
N PRO A 25 -24.07 -8.21 -8.25
CA PRO A 25 -22.95 -8.65 -9.07
C PRO A 25 -23.15 -8.21 -10.52
N ARG A 26 -22.06 -8.20 -11.29
CA ARG A 26 -22.09 -7.87 -12.73
C ARG A 26 -23.01 -8.80 -13.51
N THR A 27 -23.57 -8.27 -14.59
CA THR A 27 -24.32 -9.05 -15.58
C THR A 27 -23.39 -10.07 -16.27
N ALA A 28 -23.98 -11.17 -16.73
CA ALA A 28 -23.27 -12.12 -17.58
C ALA A 28 -22.81 -11.46 -18.90
N ARG A 29 -23.52 -10.41 -19.36
CA ARG A 29 -23.19 -9.62 -20.54
C ARG A 29 -21.89 -8.83 -20.35
N TYR A 30 -21.72 -8.19 -19.20
CA TYR A 30 -20.49 -7.49 -18.84
C TYR A 30 -19.30 -8.43 -18.77
N LEU A 31 -19.47 -9.58 -18.09
CA LEU A 31 -18.42 -10.60 -18.00
C LEU A 31 -18.06 -11.14 -19.38
N TRP A 32 -19.05 -11.35 -20.24
CA TRP A 32 -18.83 -11.75 -21.63
C TRP A 32 -18.07 -10.67 -22.43
N ARG A 33 -18.44 -9.39 -22.31
CA ARG A 33 -17.72 -8.27 -22.94
C ARG A 33 -16.25 -8.24 -22.49
N LYS A 34 -15.99 -8.36 -21.19
CA LYS A 34 -14.63 -8.37 -20.63
C LYS A 34 -13.80 -9.58 -21.08
N GLN A 35 -14.40 -10.77 -21.10
CA GLN A 35 -13.74 -11.96 -21.63
C GLN A 35 -13.32 -11.75 -23.09
N ARG A 36 -14.16 -11.07 -23.88
CA ARG A 36 -13.88 -10.79 -25.28
C ARG A 36 -12.80 -9.74 -25.50
N GLU A 37 -12.75 -8.71 -24.66
CA GLU A 37 -11.64 -7.74 -24.65
C GLU A 37 -10.33 -8.48 -24.38
N ALA A 38 -10.29 -9.36 -23.36
CA ALA A 38 -9.12 -10.16 -23.05
C ALA A 38 -8.72 -11.13 -24.19
N ASP A 39 -9.70 -11.80 -24.82
CA ASP A 39 -9.45 -12.68 -25.97
C ASP A 39 -8.90 -11.89 -27.17
N PHE A 40 -9.41 -10.67 -27.41
CA PHE A 40 -8.90 -9.78 -28.45
C PHE A 40 -7.46 -9.33 -28.17
N ASP A 41 -7.16 -8.90 -26.95
CA ASP A 41 -5.81 -8.51 -26.55
C ASP A 41 -4.81 -9.67 -26.69
N ALA A 42 -5.23 -10.89 -26.33
CA ALA A 42 -4.43 -12.10 -26.52
C ALA A 42 -4.18 -12.40 -28.01
N LEU A 43 -5.16 -12.18 -28.88
CA LEU A 43 -5.01 -12.34 -30.33
C LEU A 43 -4.07 -11.29 -30.93
N VAL A 44 -4.17 -10.03 -30.50
CA VAL A 44 -3.27 -8.95 -30.93
C VAL A 44 -1.83 -9.20 -30.46
N ALA A 45 -1.65 -9.68 -29.23
CA ALA A 45 -0.34 -10.04 -28.71
C ALA A 45 0.31 -11.22 -29.46
N ALA A 46 -0.49 -12.14 -30.02
CA ALA A 46 -0.03 -13.32 -30.73
C ALA A 46 0.43 -13.07 -32.18
N ASP A 47 -0.03 -11.98 -32.83
CA ASP A 47 0.40 -11.61 -34.19
C ASP A 47 0.72 -10.10 -34.33
N PRO A 48 1.89 -9.64 -33.83
CA PRO A 48 2.28 -8.22 -33.85
C PRO A 48 2.54 -7.64 -35.24
N LEU A 49 2.61 -8.50 -36.28
CA LEU A 49 3.01 -8.11 -37.65
C LEU A 49 1.81 -7.90 -38.58
N ASN A 50 0.62 -8.41 -38.24
CA ASN A 50 -0.63 -8.15 -38.97
C ASN A 50 -1.48 -7.09 -38.25
N GLY A 51 -1.09 -5.82 -38.37
CA GLY A 51 -1.76 -4.67 -37.76
C GLY A 51 -3.12 -4.29 -38.36
N ARG A 52 -4.04 -5.25 -38.57
CA ARG A 52 -5.39 -5.01 -39.12
C ARG A 52 -6.49 -5.89 -38.52
N ILE A 53 -6.42 -6.20 -37.22
CA ILE A 53 -7.57 -6.77 -36.53
C ILE A 53 -8.42 -5.60 -36.00
N ASP A 54 -9.54 -5.33 -36.66
CA ASP A 54 -10.50 -4.30 -36.26
C ASP A 54 -11.43 -4.87 -35.18
N PHE A 55 -11.35 -4.30 -33.97
CA PHE A 55 -12.19 -4.69 -32.83
C PHE A 55 -13.69 -4.63 -33.17
N ARG A 56 -14.11 -3.67 -33.98
CA ARG A 56 -15.51 -3.51 -34.37
C ARG A 56 -16.00 -4.68 -35.22
N ARG A 57 -15.15 -5.17 -36.14
CA ARG A 57 -15.45 -6.34 -36.98
C ARG A 57 -15.41 -7.65 -36.19
N PHE A 58 -14.46 -7.79 -35.26
CA PHE A 58 -14.45 -8.90 -34.31
C PHE A 58 -15.73 -8.91 -33.45
N ASN A 59 -16.21 -7.73 -33.06
CA ASN A 59 -17.46 -7.57 -32.30
C ASN A 59 -18.70 -7.97 -33.11
N GLU A 60 -18.81 -7.50 -34.35
CA GLU A 60 -19.94 -7.79 -35.24
C GLU A 60 -20.02 -9.28 -35.65
N GLU A 61 -18.88 -9.96 -35.84
CA GLU A 61 -18.86 -11.38 -36.27
C GLU A 61 -19.23 -12.38 -35.15
N THR A 62 -19.30 -11.96 -33.88
CA THR A 62 -19.53 -12.84 -32.71
C THR A 62 -20.67 -12.38 -31.79
N ALA A 63 -21.37 -11.28 -32.10
CA ALA A 63 -22.50 -10.72 -31.35
C ALA A 63 -23.80 -11.58 -31.38
N ALA A 64 -23.81 -12.72 -32.07
CA ALA A 64 -25.02 -13.54 -32.27
C ALA A 64 -25.56 -14.26 -30.99
N GLY A 65 -25.02 -13.98 -29.80
CA GLY A 65 -25.40 -14.62 -28.54
C GLY A 65 -25.87 -13.66 -27.42
N GLU A 66 -26.03 -12.37 -27.71
CA GLU A 66 -26.22 -11.32 -26.70
C GLU A 66 -27.67 -11.21 -26.15
N ASP A 67 -28.66 -11.71 -26.90
CA ASP A 67 -30.08 -11.37 -26.72
C ASP A 67 -30.83 -12.09 -25.56
N ASN A 68 -30.17 -12.83 -24.66
CA ASN A 68 -30.88 -13.66 -23.65
C ASN A 68 -30.27 -13.68 -22.23
N LEU A 69 -29.50 -12.65 -21.84
CA LEU A 69 -28.82 -12.62 -20.53
C LEU A 69 -29.44 -11.63 -19.51
N ASP A 70 -30.73 -11.32 -19.64
CA ASP A 70 -31.44 -10.46 -18.69
C ASP A 70 -31.96 -11.28 -17.50
N ASN A 71 -31.09 -11.45 -16.50
CA ASN A 71 -31.50 -11.71 -15.11
C ASN A 71 -31.38 -10.40 -14.31
N GLU A 72 -32.00 -10.31 -13.12
CA GLU A 72 -32.08 -9.12 -12.24
C GLU A 72 -30.72 -8.47 -11.88
N SER A 73 -30.04 -7.86 -12.83
CA SER A 73 -28.64 -7.42 -12.76
C SER A 73 -28.53 -5.91 -13.03
N LEU A 74 -27.32 -5.35 -12.90
CA LEU A 74 -27.06 -3.90 -13.01
C LEU A 74 -27.37 -3.37 -14.42
N SER A 75 -27.67 -2.08 -14.53
CA SER A 75 -27.71 -1.42 -15.84
C SER A 75 -26.30 -1.29 -16.41
N SER A 76 -26.15 -1.26 -17.74
CA SER A 76 -24.82 -1.17 -18.37
C SER A 76 -24.00 0.04 -17.94
N GLN A 77 -24.67 1.14 -17.57
CA GLN A 77 -24.01 2.35 -17.07
C GLN A 77 -23.50 2.14 -15.64
N ASP A 78 -24.31 1.56 -14.75
CA ASP A 78 -23.87 1.21 -13.39
C ASP A 78 -22.72 0.17 -13.43
N GLU A 79 -22.66 -0.67 -14.46
CA GLU A 79 -21.57 -1.64 -14.62
C GLU A 79 -20.22 -1.01 -14.93
N ASP A 80 -20.22 0.15 -15.57
CA ASP A 80 -19.00 0.86 -15.95
C ASP A 80 -18.54 1.81 -14.83
N ASP A 81 -19.45 2.29 -13.96
CA ASP A 81 -19.19 3.34 -12.96
C ASP A 81 -19.30 2.87 -11.48
N THR A 82 -19.27 1.56 -11.22
CA THR A 82 -19.28 1.01 -9.85
C THR A 82 -18.25 -0.10 -9.70
N TYR A 83 -17.85 -0.44 -8.48
CA TYR A 83 -17.04 -1.62 -8.14
C TYR A 83 -17.89 -2.87 -7.94
N ASP A 84 -17.34 -4.03 -8.24
CA ASP A 84 -18.05 -5.31 -8.11
C ASP A 84 -18.16 -5.76 -6.65
N CYS A 85 -19.39 -5.90 -6.15
CA CYS A 85 -19.68 -6.37 -4.79
C CYS A 85 -19.23 -7.81 -4.50
N SER A 86 -18.90 -8.60 -5.53
CA SER A 86 -18.32 -9.94 -5.38
C SER A 86 -16.81 -9.92 -5.11
N ILE A 87 -16.13 -8.82 -5.43
CA ILE A 87 -14.69 -8.62 -5.21
C ILE A 87 -14.45 -7.87 -3.90
N ILE A 88 -15.21 -6.80 -3.67
CA ILE A 88 -15.11 -5.98 -2.46
C ILE A 88 -16.47 -5.68 -1.87
N SER A 89 -16.62 -5.84 -0.56
CA SER A 89 -17.86 -5.56 0.15
C SER A 89 -17.98 -4.07 0.48
N LYS A 90 -19.21 -3.60 0.73
CA LYS A 90 -19.42 -2.22 1.20
C LYS A 90 -18.71 -1.98 2.52
N GLU A 91 -18.80 -2.94 3.43
CA GLU A 91 -18.12 -2.89 4.73
C GLU A 91 -16.61 -2.75 4.57
N ASP A 92 -15.99 -3.46 3.61
CA ASP A 92 -14.56 -3.34 3.30
C ASP A 92 -14.16 -1.98 2.72
N ALA A 93 -15.12 -1.24 2.13
CA ALA A 93 -14.91 0.07 1.56
C ALA A 93 -15.22 1.23 2.53
N THR A 94 -15.95 0.98 3.62
CA THR A 94 -16.41 2.02 4.57
C THR A 94 -15.30 2.88 5.16
N TRP A 95 -14.10 2.32 5.36
CA TRP A 95 -12.96 3.09 5.89
C TRP A 95 -12.61 4.31 5.04
N SER A 96 -12.90 4.26 3.73
CA SER A 96 -12.63 5.35 2.79
C SER A 96 -13.61 6.51 2.94
N ASN A 97 -14.73 6.34 3.65
CA ASN A 97 -15.70 7.43 3.87
C ASN A 97 -15.24 8.42 4.96
N ASN A 98 -14.35 7.97 5.84
CA ASN A 98 -13.87 8.79 6.95
C ASN A 98 -12.77 9.73 6.47
N LEU A 99 -12.97 11.01 6.71
CA LEU A 99 -12.03 12.06 6.36
C LEU A 99 -11.47 12.72 7.62
N GLN A 100 -10.20 13.11 7.57
CA GLN A 100 -9.57 14.00 8.54
C GLN A 100 -8.74 15.02 7.75
N CYS A 101 -8.61 16.24 8.27
CA CYS A 101 -7.90 17.31 7.58
C CYS A 101 -6.74 17.84 8.41
N LEU A 102 -5.68 18.21 7.68
CA LEU A 102 -4.58 19.01 8.19
C LEU A 102 -4.73 20.43 7.64
N GLY A 103 -4.86 21.39 8.56
CA GLY A 103 -5.03 22.80 8.24
C GLY A 103 -4.07 23.67 9.04
N VAL A 104 -4.10 24.97 8.77
CA VAL A 104 -3.42 25.98 9.59
C VAL A 104 -4.46 27.00 10.04
N ASN A 105 -4.51 27.25 11.35
CA ASN A 105 -5.34 28.27 11.93
C ASN A 105 -4.62 29.61 11.90
N SER A 106 -5.19 30.58 11.17
CA SER A 106 -4.59 31.90 11.01
C SER A 106 -4.74 32.82 12.22
N ASP A 107 -5.61 32.48 13.17
CA ASP A 107 -5.96 33.35 14.30
C ASP A 107 -4.94 33.28 15.45
N TYR A 108 -4.05 32.28 15.45
CA TYR A 108 -3.11 32.02 16.54
C TYR A 108 -1.63 32.00 16.11
N PRO A 109 -1.04 33.10 15.62
CA PRO A 109 0.30 33.12 15.02
C PRO A 109 1.50 32.79 15.95
N PHE A 110 1.27 32.57 17.25
CA PHE A 110 2.33 32.44 18.26
C PHE A 110 2.53 31.01 18.82
N ARG A 111 1.81 29.99 18.31
CA ARG A 111 1.96 28.57 18.70
C ARG A 111 2.16 27.69 17.46
N SER A 112 2.11 26.35 17.60
CA SER A 112 1.88 25.48 16.44
C SER A 112 0.57 25.91 15.81
N ASN A 113 0.62 26.39 14.56
CA ASN A 113 -0.56 26.93 13.89
C ASN A 113 -1.29 25.82 13.13
N ALA A 114 -0.62 24.72 12.84
CA ALA A 114 -1.22 23.57 12.21
C ALA A 114 -2.08 22.76 13.19
N PHE A 115 -3.24 22.33 12.71
CA PHE A 115 -4.19 21.52 13.45
C PHE A 115 -4.62 20.28 12.67
N LEU A 116 -5.06 19.26 13.40
CA LEU A 116 -5.78 18.11 12.85
C LEU A 116 -7.25 18.24 13.22
N SER A 117 -8.16 18.14 12.25
CA SER A 117 -9.60 18.07 12.52
C SER A 117 -9.97 16.77 13.23
N ASP A 118 -11.19 16.66 13.75
CA ASP A 118 -11.75 15.34 14.06
C ASP A 118 -12.13 14.60 12.77
N ILE A 119 -12.66 13.37 12.92
CA ILE A 119 -13.23 12.60 11.82
C ILE A 119 -14.47 13.31 11.30
N GLY A 120 -14.41 13.69 10.03
CA GLY A 120 -15.51 14.25 9.25
C GLY A 120 -15.89 13.38 8.06
N CYS A 121 -16.69 13.98 7.18
CA CYS A 121 -17.11 13.41 5.92
C CYS A 121 -16.95 14.42 4.79
N ASP A 122 -16.85 13.90 3.58
CA ASP A 122 -16.88 14.71 2.35
C ASP A 122 -18.24 15.41 2.18
N ASP A 123 -18.19 16.69 1.79
CA ASP A 123 -19.35 17.52 1.45
C ASP A 123 -19.23 18.07 0.02
N GLU A 124 -20.34 18.55 -0.54
CA GLU A 124 -20.39 19.01 -1.92
C GLU A 124 -19.47 20.23 -2.18
N PHE A 125 -18.95 20.34 -3.40
CA PHE A 125 -18.17 21.49 -3.89
C PHE A 125 -16.78 21.73 -3.24
N GLY A 126 -16.10 20.67 -2.78
CA GLY A 126 -14.76 20.80 -2.22
C GLY A 126 -14.73 21.34 -0.79
N ALA A 127 -15.92 21.50 -0.20
CA ALA A 127 -16.09 21.79 1.21
C ALA A 127 -15.79 20.53 2.03
N VAL A 128 -15.21 20.75 3.20
CA VAL A 128 -14.91 19.69 4.15
C VAL A 128 -15.85 19.85 5.33
N SER A 129 -16.71 18.86 5.59
CA SER A 129 -17.50 18.81 6.81
C SER A 129 -16.74 18.01 7.87
N ALA A 130 -15.97 18.69 8.71
CA ALA A 130 -15.29 18.10 9.85
C ALA A 130 -15.51 18.97 11.09
N GLU A 131 -15.62 18.36 12.26
CA GLU A 131 -15.69 19.11 13.51
C GLU A 131 -14.28 19.55 13.96
N PRO A 132 -14.14 20.72 14.60
CA PRO A 132 -12.94 21.08 15.33
C PRO A 132 -12.70 20.02 16.40
N GLY A 133 -11.71 19.15 16.18
CA GLY A 133 -11.45 18.04 17.09
C GLY A 133 -10.90 18.51 18.43
N SER A 134 -10.38 17.56 19.21
CA SER A 134 -9.72 17.82 20.49
C SER A 134 -8.41 18.64 20.41
N ASP A 135 -8.01 19.07 19.20
CA ASP A 135 -6.82 19.89 18.98
C ASP A 135 -7.09 21.34 19.37
N SER A 136 -6.38 21.83 20.39
CA SER A 136 -6.52 23.22 20.87
C SER A 136 -6.22 24.30 19.83
N SER A 137 -5.62 23.91 18.70
CA SER A 137 -5.21 24.81 17.62
C SER A 137 -6.23 24.86 16.49
N ALA A 138 -7.26 23.99 16.49
CA ALA A 138 -8.32 24.00 15.50
C ALA A 138 -9.22 25.25 15.65
N PRO A 139 -9.67 25.87 14.55
CA PRO A 139 -10.66 26.95 14.60
C PRO A 139 -12.03 26.42 15.03
N ASP A 140 -12.88 27.29 15.60
CA ASP A 140 -14.23 26.89 16.06
C ASP A 140 -15.17 26.49 14.90
N ASP A 141 -14.84 26.90 13.67
CA ASP A 141 -15.59 26.63 12.44
C ASP A 141 -14.61 26.34 11.29
N LEU A 142 -14.92 25.31 10.50
CA LEU A 142 -14.16 24.87 9.34
C LEU A 142 -14.86 25.16 8.00
N ASP A 143 -16.07 25.73 8.01
CA ASP A 143 -16.88 26.00 6.81
C ASP A 143 -16.20 26.94 5.81
N ASP A 144 -15.30 27.82 6.29
CA ASP A 144 -14.55 28.77 5.47
C ASP A 144 -13.33 28.16 4.76
N TYR A 145 -13.00 26.90 5.07
CA TYR A 145 -11.79 26.26 4.56
C TYR A 145 -12.10 25.28 3.42
N LYS A 146 -11.30 25.32 2.35
CA LYS A 146 -11.45 24.41 1.21
C LYS A 146 -10.27 23.48 1.02
N ALA A 147 -10.57 22.27 0.55
CA ALA A 147 -9.56 21.30 0.20
C ALA A 147 -8.73 21.80 -1.00
N TYR A 148 -7.40 21.82 -0.86
CA TYR A 148 -6.44 22.17 -1.92
C TYR A 148 -6.65 23.52 -2.62
N ASP A 149 -7.41 24.48 -2.07
CA ASP A 149 -7.63 25.76 -2.73
C ASP A 149 -6.31 26.56 -2.82
N GLN A 150 -5.81 26.74 -4.03
CA GLN A 150 -4.58 27.48 -4.30
C GLN A 150 -4.77 29.00 -4.15
N ASN A 151 -6.00 29.50 -4.27
CA ASN A 151 -6.31 30.92 -4.12
C ASN A 151 -6.43 31.33 -2.65
N GLU A 152 -6.61 30.36 -1.75
CA GLU A 152 -6.63 30.59 -0.32
C GLU A 152 -5.22 30.56 0.28
N ASN A 153 -5.01 31.40 1.30
CA ASN A 153 -3.75 31.47 2.01
C ASN A 153 -3.47 30.19 2.81
N TYR A 154 -4.53 29.47 3.22
CA TYR A 154 -4.47 28.34 4.15
C TYR A 154 -5.37 27.18 3.69
N PRO A 155 -5.02 26.47 2.60
CA PRO A 155 -5.80 25.30 2.16
C PRO A 155 -5.82 24.19 3.22
N LEU A 156 -6.88 23.38 3.18
CA LEU A 156 -6.94 22.10 3.89
C LEU A 156 -6.37 20.98 3.04
N PHE A 157 -5.74 20.03 3.73
CA PHE A 157 -5.28 18.78 3.14
C PHE A 157 -6.05 17.61 3.76
N PRO A 158 -7.04 17.07 3.06
CA PRO A 158 -7.83 15.95 3.52
C PRO A 158 -7.09 14.62 3.32
N PHE A 159 -7.27 13.70 4.25
CA PHE A 159 -6.76 12.32 4.16
C PHE A 159 -7.62 11.37 4.99
N HIS A 160 -7.54 10.07 4.70
CA HIS A 160 -8.18 9.07 5.55
C HIS A 160 -7.38 8.86 6.84
N PRO A 161 -8.03 8.71 8.01
CA PRO A 161 -7.34 8.44 9.27
C PRO A 161 -6.40 7.22 9.22
N LYS A 162 -6.82 6.14 8.54
CA LYS A 162 -5.98 4.94 8.34
C LYS A 162 -4.72 5.24 7.50
N CYS A 163 -4.80 6.15 6.53
CA CYS A 163 -3.63 6.57 5.75
C CYS A 163 -2.65 7.38 6.61
N PHE A 164 -3.16 8.25 7.49
CA PHE A 164 -2.30 9.01 8.40
C PHE A 164 -1.54 8.09 9.38
N GLN A 165 -2.19 7.04 9.89
CA GLN A 165 -1.52 6.02 10.68
C GLN A 165 -0.38 5.34 9.90
N LEU A 166 -0.58 5.04 8.61
CA LEU A 166 0.48 4.50 7.74
C LEU A 166 1.63 5.50 7.53
N LEU A 167 1.35 6.80 7.40
CA LEU A 167 2.38 7.83 7.35
C LEU A 167 3.22 7.86 8.63
N GLN A 168 2.57 7.88 9.80
CA GLN A 168 3.24 7.84 11.10
C GLN A 168 4.13 6.61 11.23
N GLN A 169 3.65 5.45 10.78
CA GLN A 169 4.42 4.21 10.77
C GLN A 169 5.62 4.29 9.83
N THR A 170 5.45 4.87 8.64
CA THR A 170 6.53 5.05 7.67
C THR A 170 7.62 5.96 8.23
N VAL A 171 7.24 7.05 8.91
CA VAL A 171 8.18 7.95 9.62
C VAL A 171 8.91 7.20 10.74
N ALA A 172 8.19 6.45 11.56
CA ALA A 172 8.78 5.68 12.65
C ALA A 172 9.78 4.63 12.13
N PHE A 173 9.43 3.93 11.06
CA PHE A 173 10.29 2.96 10.39
C PHE A 173 11.59 3.61 9.89
N GLN A 174 11.51 4.77 9.23
CA GLN A 174 12.68 5.51 8.75
C GLN A 174 13.56 6.04 9.89
N ARG A 175 12.97 6.32 11.06
CA ARG A 175 13.71 6.66 12.30
C ARG A 175 14.33 5.44 12.98
N GLY A 176 14.13 4.23 12.45
CA GLY A 176 14.69 2.98 12.98
C GLY A 176 13.86 2.34 14.10
N PHE A 177 12.63 2.81 14.33
CA PHE A 177 11.73 2.16 15.28
C PHE A 177 11.17 0.87 14.70
N GLN A 178 11.08 -0.15 15.54
CA GLN A 178 10.42 -1.39 15.17
C GLN A 178 8.91 -1.22 15.20
N ILE A 179 8.28 -1.50 14.07
CA ILE A 179 6.82 -1.55 13.97
C ILE A 179 6.34 -2.87 14.59
N LYS A 180 5.58 -2.77 15.68
CA LYS A 180 4.93 -3.91 16.31
C LYS A 180 3.44 -3.85 16.03
N ALA A 181 2.98 -4.78 15.20
CA ALA A 181 1.57 -4.98 14.97
C ALA A 181 0.97 -5.70 16.19
N LYS A 182 0.04 -5.04 16.88
CA LYS A 182 -0.76 -5.63 17.93
C LYS A 182 -2.12 -5.98 17.32
N SER A 183 -2.46 -7.27 17.33
CA SER A 183 -3.80 -7.70 16.91
C SER A 183 -4.82 -7.16 17.92
N LEU A 184 -5.83 -6.42 17.46
CA LEU A 184 -7.00 -6.12 18.26
C LEU A 184 -7.96 -7.31 18.28
N LEU A 185 -8.87 -7.31 19.27
CA LEU A 185 -9.98 -8.27 19.37
C LEU A 185 -10.98 -8.10 18.21
N ASP A 186 -11.07 -6.90 17.64
CA ASP A 186 -12.05 -6.53 16.60
C ASP A 186 -11.55 -6.76 15.17
N GLY A 187 -10.40 -7.42 14.99
CA GLY A 187 -9.90 -7.80 13.66
C GLY A 187 -9.08 -6.73 12.93
N ASP A 188 -8.77 -5.60 13.56
CA ASP A 188 -7.86 -4.59 13.00
C ASP A 188 -6.44 -4.70 13.59
N TRP A 189 -5.46 -4.21 12.83
CA TRP A 189 -4.08 -4.06 13.30
C TRP A 189 -3.91 -2.71 14.00
N GLU A 190 -3.74 -2.72 15.33
CA GLU A 190 -3.29 -1.54 16.07
C GLU A 190 -1.76 -1.55 16.13
N LEU A 191 -1.12 -0.48 15.70
CA LEU A 191 0.34 -0.41 15.68
C LEU A 191 0.80 0.56 16.76
N ASN A 192 1.54 0.04 17.72
CA ASN A 192 2.12 0.86 18.78
C ASN A 192 3.33 1.60 18.19
N VAL A 193 3.10 2.81 17.71
CA VAL A 193 4.18 3.73 17.33
C VAL A 193 4.65 4.37 18.63
N PRO A 194 5.92 4.19 19.06
CA PRO A 194 6.44 4.88 20.24
C PRO A 194 6.24 6.37 20.01
N GLY A 195 5.35 6.95 20.81
CA GLY A 195 4.86 8.32 20.69
C GLY A 195 6.03 9.29 20.66
N GLY A 196 6.33 9.77 19.46
CA GLY A 196 7.08 11.00 19.25
C GLY A 196 6.11 11.95 18.59
N ASP A 197 5.95 13.12 19.20
CA ASP A 197 5.07 14.18 18.74
C ASP A 197 5.28 14.40 17.23
N PHE A 198 4.21 14.24 16.46
CA PHE A 198 4.29 14.40 15.02
C PHE A 198 4.13 15.90 14.74
N ASP A 199 5.23 16.56 14.38
CA ASP A 199 5.21 18.01 14.10
C ASP A 199 4.26 18.34 12.93
N LYS A 200 3.06 18.82 13.29
CA LYS A 200 1.97 19.14 12.35
C LYS A 200 2.33 20.34 11.47
N ASP A 201 3.07 21.31 11.99
CA ASP A 201 3.48 22.49 11.22
C ASP A 201 4.45 22.09 10.12
N VAL A 202 5.42 21.23 10.43
CA VAL A 202 6.35 20.69 9.44
C VAL A 202 5.59 19.86 8.41
N LEU A 203 4.64 19.02 8.83
CA LEU A 203 3.82 18.25 7.89
C LEU A 203 3.03 19.15 6.94
N TYR A 204 2.37 20.18 7.48
CA TYR A 204 1.57 21.10 6.68
C TYR A 204 2.44 21.79 5.63
N ARG A 205 3.65 22.21 6.01
CA ARG A 205 4.62 22.78 5.07
C ARG A 205 5.02 21.80 3.97
N VAL A 206 5.22 20.52 4.30
CA VAL A 206 5.52 19.49 3.30
C VAL A 206 4.34 19.35 2.33
N PHE A 207 3.11 19.26 2.84
CA PHE A 207 1.90 19.12 2.00
C PHE A 207 1.70 20.34 1.11
N ARG A 208 1.84 21.56 1.66
CA ARG A 208 1.75 22.81 0.90
C ARG A 208 2.79 22.92 -0.21
N ASN A 209 4.01 22.43 0.02
CA ASN A 209 5.06 22.42 -1.01
C ASN A 209 4.81 21.40 -2.13
N LEU A 210 4.02 20.35 -1.85
CA LEU A 210 3.67 19.29 -2.79
C LEU A 210 2.22 19.43 -3.25
N GLN A 211 1.57 20.57 -3.05
CA GLN A 211 0.16 20.74 -3.39
C GLN A 211 -0.03 20.79 -4.90
N SER A 212 -1.03 20.04 -5.38
CA SER A 212 -1.63 20.15 -6.71
C SER A 212 -3.09 20.61 -6.58
N ASP A 213 -3.87 20.55 -7.66
CA ASP A 213 -5.24 21.08 -7.70
C ASP A 213 -6.22 20.30 -6.80
N ALA A 214 -6.09 18.97 -6.74
CA ALA A 214 -7.03 18.09 -6.03
C ALA A 214 -6.35 17.00 -5.17
N GLN A 215 -5.02 17.00 -5.13
CA GLN A 215 -4.19 15.99 -4.47
C GLN A 215 -2.77 16.53 -4.21
N LEU A 216 -1.89 15.71 -3.64
CA LEU A 216 -0.46 16.02 -3.62
C LEU A 216 0.23 15.56 -4.91
N ASP A 217 1.26 16.28 -5.34
CA ASP A 217 2.16 15.95 -6.44
C ASP A 217 3.18 14.90 -5.99
N ILE A 218 2.67 13.69 -5.73
CA ILE A 218 3.45 12.50 -5.38
C ILE A 218 3.02 11.31 -6.24
N SER A 219 3.88 10.31 -6.36
CA SER A 219 3.48 9.05 -7.00
C SER A 219 2.64 8.22 -6.04
N TYR A 220 1.38 7.98 -6.40
CA TYR A 220 0.46 7.12 -5.63
C TYR A 220 0.58 5.62 -5.97
N GLY A 221 1.64 5.24 -6.69
CA GLY A 221 1.94 3.87 -7.10
C GLY A 221 1.21 3.41 -8.36
N GLU A 222 1.49 2.19 -8.78
CA GLU A 222 0.72 1.49 -9.82
C GLU A 222 -0.43 0.69 -9.17
N PRO A 223 -1.58 0.48 -9.84
CA PRO A 223 -2.00 1.18 -11.05
C PRO A 223 -2.20 2.69 -10.79
N GLU A 224 -2.07 3.49 -11.86
CA GLU A 224 -2.32 4.94 -11.79
C GLU A 224 -3.75 5.20 -11.31
N LEU A 225 -3.95 6.30 -10.60
CA LEU A 225 -5.25 6.64 -10.06
C LEU A 225 -6.22 7.06 -11.18
N PRO A 226 -7.52 6.76 -11.06
CA PRO A 226 -8.53 7.07 -12.06
C PRO A 226 -8.99 8.54 -11.95
N HIS A 227 -8.04 9.48 -12.07
CA HIS A 227 -8.29 10.91 -11.87
C HIS A 227 -8.67 11.59 -13.18
N ASP A 228 -9.88 12.14 -13.22
CA ASP A 228 -10.31 13.16 -14.18
C ASP A 228 -10.99 14.28 -13.36
N GLN A 229 -12.05 14.90 -13.88
CA GLN A 229 -12.86 15.86 -13.11
C GLN A 229 -13.59 15.22 -11.91
N TYR A 230 -13.89 13.91 -11.98
CA TYR A 230 -14.61 13.13 -10.97
C TYR A 230 -13.95 11.76 -10.77
N TRP A 231 -14.17 11.13 -9.61
CA TRP A 231 -13.76 9.76 -9.37
C TRP A 231 -14.53 8.78 -10.24
N LEU A 232 -13.81 8.00 -11.05
CA LEU A 232 -14.37 6.92 -11.85
C LEU A 232 -14.09 5.57 -11.19
N ALA A 233 -15.15 4.87 -10.77
CA ALA A 233 -15.02 3.56 -10.15
C ALA A 233 -14.90 2.45 -11.20
N ASN A 234 -13.73 2.39 -11.85
CA ASN A 234 -13.53 1.43 -12.92
C ASN A 234 -13.46 -0.02 -12.39
N PRO A 235 -14.04 -0.99 -13.11
CA PRO A 235 -13.89 -2.40 -12.79
C PRO A 235 -12.42 -2.85 -12.85
N GLY A 236 -11.97 -3.66 -11.88
CA GLY A 236 -10.58 -4.09 -11.75
C GLY A 236 -9.70 -3.15 -10.90
N GLU A 237 -10.25 -2.00 -10.48
CA GLU A 237 -9.58 -1.02 -9.63
C GLU A 237 -10.10 -1.03 -8.18
N GLU A 238 -10.78 -2.10 -7.77
CA GLU A 238 -11.31 -2.31 -6.41
C GLU A 238 -10.21 -2.23 -5.34
N LEU A 239 -8.95 -2.40 -5.74
CA LEU A 239 -7.77 -2.22 -4.90
C LEU A 239 -7.76 -0.85 -4.17
N PHE A 240 -8.19 0.23 -4.82
CA PHE A 240 -8.08 1.59 -4.24
C PHE A 240 -8.96 1.82 -3.03
N ILE A 241 -10.05 1.06 -2.90
CA ILE A 241 -11.00 1.13 -1.79
C ILE A 241 -10.88 -0.06 -0.83
N ALA A 242 -9.96 -1.00 -1.07
CA ALA A 242 -9.70 -2.12 -0.17
C ALA A 242 -9.05 -1.65 1.16
N ASP A 243 -9.66 -1.98 2.31
CA ASP A 243 -9.17 -1.54 3.62
C ASP A 243 -7.71 -1.97 3.87
N PRO A 244 -6.77 -1.01 4.00
CA PRO A 244 -5.36 -1.33 4.23
C PRO A 244 -5.08 -1.81 5.66
N GLY A 245 -5.95 -1.50 6.63
CA GLY A 245 -5.78 -1.86 8.04
C GLY A 245 -6.47 -3.17 8.44
N LYS A 246 -7.44 -3.63 7.65
CA LYS A 246 -8.25 -4.81 7.99
C LYS A 246 -7.44 -6.11 7.95
N ARG A 247 -7.51 -6.90 9.02
CA ARG A 247 -6.93 -8.24 9.02
C ARG A 247 -7.82 -9.19 8.23
N ASN A 248 -7.25 -9.89 7.26
CA ASN A 248 -7.95 -10.90 6.49
C ASN A 248 -7.54 -12.32 6.94
N PRO A 249 -8.44 -13.11 7.58
CA PRO A 249 -8.14 -14.50 7.95
C PRO A 249 -7.75 -15.37 6.76
N HIS A 250 -8.30 -15.13 5.57
CA HIS A 250 -7.94 -15.86 4.36
C HIS A 250 -6.50 -15.56 3.91
N ALA A 251 -5.98 -14.36 4.16
CA ALA A 251 -4.58 -14.03 3.90
C ALA A 251 -3.65 -14.81 4.84
N MET A 252 -4.01 -14.91 6.12
CA MET A 252 -3.26 -15.71 7.10
C MET A 252 -3.25 -17.20 6.72
N ASN A 253 -4.41 -17.75 6.32
CA ASN A 253 -4.48 -19.13 5.87
C ASN A 253 -3.65 -19.36 4.60
N ALA A 254 -3.68 -18.43 3.64
CA ALA A 254 -2.86 -18.52 2.43
C ALA A 254 -1.35 -18.44 2.72
N ILE A 255 -0.94 -17.66 3.73
CA ILE A 255 0.44 -17.63 4.24
C ILE A 255 0.84 -19.01 4.79
N ASP A 256 0.00 -19.59 5.66
CA ASP A 256 0.26 -20.91 6.24
C ASP A 256 0.31 -22.01 5.17
N ASP A 257 -0.64 -21.99 4.23
CA ASP A 257 -0.72 -22.97 3.16
C ASP A 257 0.47 -22.89 2.21
N MET A 258 0.88 -21.68 1.81
CA MET A 258 2.09 -21.47 1.01
C MET A 258 3.34 -21.93 1.76
N TRP A 259 3.44 -21.64 3.05
CA TRP A 259 4.56 -22.11 3.86
C TRP A 259 4.61 -23.65 3.89
N ARG A 260 3.48 -24.33 4.08
CA ARG A 260 3.41 -25.80 4.04
C ARG A 260 3.74 -26.36 2.66
N GLU A 261 3.31 -25.70 1.59
CA GLU A 261 3.60 -26.12 0.21
C GLU A 261 5.11 -26.09 -0.07
N ILE A 262 5.79 -25.01 0.30
CA ILE A 262 7.24 -24.86 0.14
C ILE A 262 8.02 -25.96 0.89
N HIS A 263 7.49 -26.43 2.03
CA HIS A 263 8.11 -27.48 2.84
C HIS A 263 7.62 -28.90 2.50
N SER A 264 6.68 -29.04 1.56
CA SER A 264 6.16 -30.34 1.17
C SER A 264 7.20 -31.11 0.35
N PRO A 265 7.53 -32.37 0.70
CA PRO A 265 8.45 -33.20 -0.09
C PRO A 265 7.96 -33.51 -1.50
N LYS A 266 6.68 -33.20 -1.80
CA LYS A 266 6.08 -33.33 -3.13
C LYS A 266 6.38 -32.14 -4.06
N SER A 267 6.94 -31.04 -3.55
CA SER A 267 7.40 -29.90 -4.39
C SER A 267 8.77 -30.19 -5.01
N GLY A 268 8.84 -31.28 -5.79
CA GLY A 268 9.89 -31.43 -6.80
C GLY A 268 9.74 -30.43 -7.96
N LEU A 269 8.62 -29.69 -7.97
CA LEU A 269 8.40 -28.52 -8.81
C LEU A 269 9.08 -27.34 -8.13
N GLU A 270 10.16 -26.84 -8.73
CA GLU A 270 10.50 -25.43 -8.53
C GLU A 270 9.20 -24.66 -8.84
N PRO A 271 8.66 -23.86 -7.89
CA PRO A 271 7.48 -23.06 -8.18
C PRO A 271 7.77 -22.28 -9.44
N ASP A 272 6.78 -22.25 -10.32
CA ASP A 272 6.95 -21.73 -11.66
C ASP A 272 7.15 -20.21 -11.62
N ILE A 273 8.38 -19.77 -11.37
CA ILE A 273 8.81 -18.39 -11.59
C ILE A 273 8.79 -18.10 -13.12
N THR A 274 8.55 -19.10 -13.99
CA THR A 274 8.57 -18.93 -15.45
C THR A 274 7.37 -18.17 -16.00
N GLY A 275 6.36 -17.88 -15.20
CA GLY A 275 5.35 -16.87 -15.56
C GLY A 275 5.93 -15.45 -15.75
N ILE A 276 7.13 -15.17 -15.24
CA ILE A 276 7.71 -13.82 -15.27
C ILE A 276 8.87 -13.68 -16.28
N CYS A 277 9.71 -14.69 -16.54
CA CYS A 277 10.66 -14.60 -17.67
C CYS A 277 11.09 -15.97 -18.23
N ASN A 278 10.85 -16.18 -19.53
CA ASN A 278 11.41 -17.23 -20.37
C ASN A 278 12.83 -16.86 -20.85
N LEU A 279 13.82 -16.87 -19.94
CA LEU A 279 15.22 -16.80 -20.35
C LEU A 279 15.97 -18.04 -19.88
N ASN A 280 15.81 -19.12 -20.66
CA ASN A 280 16.68 -20.31 -20.66
C ASN A 280 18.07 -19.97 -21.25
N LEU A 281 18.68 -18.87 -20.79
CA LEU A 281 20.09 -18.60 -21.09
C LEU A 281 20.90 -19.32 -20.01
N LYS A 282 21.39 -20.51 -20.34
CA LYS A 282 22.57 -21.08 -19.66
C LYS A 282 23.73 -20.12 -19.89
N LEU A 283 23.86 -19.08 -19.07
CA LEU A 283 25.12 -18.36 -18.94
C LEU A 283 26.16 -19.37 -18.49
N MET A 284 27.04 -19.77 -19.42
CA MET A 284 28.12 -20.71 -19.12
C MET A 284 29.15 -20.08 -18.17
N ASP A 285 29.24 -18.75 -18.14
CA ASP A 285 30.09 -17.97 -17.23
C ASP A 285 29.26 -16.92 -16.50
N ASP A 286 28.91 -17.21 -15.24
CA ASP A 286 28.26 -16.25 -14.35
C ASP A 286 29.33 -15.29 -13.79
N PRO A 287 29.26 -13.97 -14.07
CA PRO A 287 30.29 -13.02 -13.63
C PRO A 287 30.38 -12.93 -12.10
N PHE A 288 29.29 -13.25 -11.39
CA PHE A 288 29.25 -13.26 -9.94
C PHE A 288 29.94 -14.48 -9.33
N ALA A 289 30.24 -15.52 -10.12
CA ALA A 289 30.90 -16.74 -9.62
C ALA A 289 32.32 -16.50 -9.11
N HIS A 290 32.94 -15.38 -9.49
CA HIS A 290 34.29 -14.99 -9.07
C HIS A 290 34.30 -14.19 -7.76
N PHE A 291 33.12 -13.77 -7.25
CA PHE A 291 33.03 -12.99 -6.03
C PHE A 291 32.80 -13.89 -4.80
N PRO A 292 33.47 -13.61 -3.67
CA PRO A 292 33.11 -14.19 -2.38
C PRO A 292 31.64 -13.90 -2.03
N LEU A 293 30.96 -14.88 -1.44
CA LEU A 293 29.54 -14.78 -1.10
C LEU A 293 29.26 -13.59 -0.17
N GLU A 294 30.19 -13.26 0.71
CA GLU A 294 30.09 -12.15 1.64
C GLU A 294 29.98 -10.80 0.91
N LEU A 295 30.77 -10.60 -0.15
CA LEU A 295 30.70 -9.40 -0.98
C LEU A 295 29.41 -9.35 -1.78
N LEU A 296 28.97 -10.51 -2.29
CA LEU A 296 27.68 -10.63 -2.97
C LEU A 296 26.54 -10.25 -2.02
N LEU A 297 26.54 -10.74 -0.77
CA LEU A 297 25.50 -10.42 0.20
C LEU A 297 25.45 -8.92 0.54
N ILE A 298 26.59 -8.22 0.57
CA ILE A 298 26.62 -6.76 0.75
C ILE A 298 25.94 -6.07 -0.43
N ILE A 299 26.30 -6.43 -1.67
CA ILE A 299 25.73 -5.85 -2.89
C ILE A 299 24.22 -6.13 -2.95
N ILE A 300 23.82 -7.38 -2.74
CA ILE A 300 22.43 -7.84 -2.78
C ILE A 300 21.59 -7.16 -1.70
N SER A 301 22.15 -6.92 -0.51
CA SER A 301 21.46 -6.24 0.59
C SER A 301 21.13 -4.77 0.28
N ALA A 302 21.81 -4.17 -0.70
CA ALA A 302 21.51 -2.82 -1.18
C ALA A 302 20.46 -2.80 -2.32
N LEU A 303 20.08 -3.96 -2.87
CA LEU A 303 19.12 -4.05 -3.97
C LEU A 303 17.68 -4.02 -3.45
N GLN A 304 16.86 -3.22 -4.13
CA GLN A 304 15.40 -3.28 -4.00
C GLN A 304 14.85 -4.67 -4.37
N PRO A 305 13.68 -5.05 -3.84
CA PRO A 305 13.13 -6.41 -4.00
C PRO A 305 12.96 -6.85 -5.45
N ARG A 306 12.42 -5.98 -6.33
CA ARG A 306 12.25 -6.29 -7.75
C ARG A 306 13.59 -6.62 -8.41
N SER A 307 14.60 -5.80 -8.17
CA SER A 307 15.96 -5.99 -8.69
C SER A 307 16.62 -7.25 -8.13
N LEU A 308 16.41 -7.55 -6.85
CA LEU A 308 16.86 -8.79 -6.22
C LEU A 308 16.27 -10.02 -6.93
N LEU A 309 14.95 -10.04 -7.10
CA LEU A 309 14.25 -11.18 -7.71
C LEU A 309 14.67 -11.38 -9.17
N ASN A 310 14.81 -10.29 -9.94
CA ASN A 310 15.32 -10.34 -11.31
C ASN A 310 16.77 -10.86 -11.34
N LEU A 311 17.63 -10.44 -10.40
CA LEU A 311 19.01 -10.92 -10.31
C LEU A 311 19.08 -12.41 -9.95
N MET A 312 18.23 -12.87 -9.02
CA MET A 312 18.11 -14.30 -8.67
C MET A 312 17.66 -15.16 -9.86
N GLN A 313 16.84 -14.60 -10.75
CA GLN A 313 16.43 -15.27 -11.97
C GLN A 313 17.58 -15.33 -12.99
N ALA A 314 18.26 -14.20 -13.20
CA ALA A 314 19.34 -14.07 -14.17
C ALA A 314 20.65 -14.79 -13.79
N SER A 315 20.95 -14.92 -12.49
CA SER A 315 22.19 -15.52 -11.99
C SER A 315 21.93 -16.78 -11.15
N PRO A 316 22.19 -17.99 -11.70
CA PRO A 316 22.15 -19.23 -10.94
C PRO A 316 23.18 -19.28 -9.79
N HIS A 317 24.30 -18.54 -9.90
CA HIS A 317 25.26 -18.45 -8.80
C HIS A 317 24.67 -17.72 -7.60
N ILE A 318 24.06 -16.55 -7.83
CA ILE A 318 23.40 -15.74 -6.80
C ILE A 318 22.25 -16.53 -6.16
N ARG A 319 21.39 -17.15 -6.96
CA ARG A 319 20.27 -17.97 -6.46
C ARG A 319 20.73 -19.10 -5.53
N ARG A 320 21.80 -19.82 -5.91
CA ARG A 320 22.36 -20.89 -5.07
C ARG A 320 23.03 -20.36 -3.80
N GLY A 321 23.70 -19.21 -3.88
CA GLY A 321 24.29 -18.55 -2.71
C GLY A 321 23.23 -18.15 -1.69
N LEU A 322 22.16 -17.49 -2.15
CA LEU A 322 21.03 -17.07 -1.32
C LEU A 322 20.19 -18.23 -0.77
N SER A 323 20.16 -19.36 -1.48
CA SER A 323 19.53 -20.58 -0.98
C SER A 323 20.21 -21.16 0.27
N ARG A 324 21.44 -20.71 0.58
CA ARG A 324 22.26 -21.18 1.70
C ARG A 324 22.37 -20.16 2.84
N THR A 325 21.72 -19.00 2.73
CA THR A 325 21.75 -17.98 3.78
C THR A 325 20.86 -18.37 4.96
N SER A 326 21.13 -17.78 6.13
CA SER A 326 20.40 -18.05 7.36
C SER A 326 18.97 -17.48 7.35
N PHE A 327 18.15 -18.00 8.27
CA PHE A 327 16.82 -17.45 8.55
C PHE A 327 16.87 -15.95 8.90
N SER A 328 17.86 -15.55 9.71
CA SER A 328 18.03 -14.15 10.12
C SER A 328 18.26 -13.20 8.95
N TYR A 329 18.95 -13.65 7.89
CA TYR A 329 19.13 -12.84 6.67
C TYR A 329 17.78 -12.55 6.02
N TRP A 330 16.99 -13.59 5.74
CA TRP A 330 15.70 -13.44 5.08
C TRP A 330 14.67 -12.73 5.95
N LYS A 331 14.63 -13.02 7.26
CA LYS A 331 13.79 -12.28 8.21
C LYS A 331 14.08 -10.78 8.15
N ARG A 332 15.37 -10.39 8.13
CA ARG A 332 15.76 -8.99 7.96
C ARG A 332 15.32 -8.42 6.60
N ARG A 333 15.39 -9.21 5.53
CA ARG A 333 14.86 -8.80 4.21
C ARG A 333 13.36 -8.54 4.28
N PHE A 334 12.56 -9.43 4.88
CA PHE A 334 11.13 -9.16 5.11
C PHE A 334 10.92 -7.85 5.87
N GLU A 335 11.58 -7.70 7.01
CA GLU A 335 11.43 -6.51 7.87
C GLU A 335 11.83 -5.21 7.16
N THR A 336 12.85 -5.24 6.30
CA THR A 336 13.38 -4.05 5.61
C THR A 336 12.63 -3.74 4.31
N ASP A 337 12.34 -4.77 3.53
CA ASP A 337 11.84 -4.64 2.15
C ASP A 337 10.32 -4.74 2.04
N LEU A 338 9.67 -5.37 3.02
CA LEU A 338 8.23 -5.57 3.08
C LEU A 338 7.65 -5.06 4.41
N PRO A 339 7.99 -3.83 4.88
CA PRO A 339 7.60 -3.36 6.20
C PRO A 339 6.08 -3.28 6.41
N TRP A 340 5.31 -3.05 5.34
CA TRP A 340 3.84 -3.04 5.34
C TRP A 340 3.19 -4.43 5.53
N PHE A 341 3.92 -5.54 5.35
CA PHE A 341 3.33 -6.89 5.35
C PHE A 341 3.25 -7.50 6.76
N TYR A 342 2.43 -6.90 7.62
CA TYR A 342 2.29 -7.24 9.05
C TYR A 342 1.95 -8.71 9.31
N GLU A 343 1.10 -9.28 8.47
CA GLU A 343 0.66 -10.67 8.54
C GLU A 343 1.85 -11.64 8.45
N VAL A 344 2.78 -11.39 7.52
CA VAL A 344 4.00 -12.19 7.36
C VAL A 344 4.97 -11.95 8.52
N HIS A 345 5.11 -10.71 9.01
CA HIS A 345 5.96 -10.45 10.18
C HIS A 345 5.49 -11.20 11.42
N SER A 346 4.18 -11.18 11.67
CA SER A 346 3.55 -11.93 12.76
C SER A 346 3.79 -13.43 12.60
N PHE A 347 3.59 -13.96 11.38
CA PHE A 347 3.88 -15.36 11.07
C PHE A 347 5.34 -15.75 11.35
N LEU A 348 6.31 -14.96 10.87
CA LEU A 348 7.75 -15.20 11.06
C LEU A 348 8.20 -15.09 12.52
N GLN A 349 7.50 -14.31 13.35
CA GLN A 349 7.74 -14.26 14.80
C GLN A 349 7.25 -15.51 15.52
N GLY A 350 6.19 -16.16 15.02
CA GLY A 350 5.64 -17.40 15.56
C GLY A 350 6.49 -18.64 15.25
N ILE A 351 7.41 -18.56 14.28
CA ILE A 351 8.36 -19.65 13.98
C ILE A 351 9.34 -19.78 15.16
N PRO A 352 9.45 -20.96 15.80
CA PRO A 352 10.36 -21.17 16.92
C PRO A 352 11.78 -20.75 16.57
N SER A 353 12.41 -19.97 17.46
CA SER A 353 13.80 -19.54 17.29
C SER A 353 14.71 -20.77 17.14
N PRO A 354 15.68 -20.76 16.20
CA PRO A 354 16.59 -21.88 15.91
C PRO A 354 17.58 -22.25 17.05
N ALA A 355 17.30 -21.82 18.28
CA ALA A 355 17.98 -22.32 19.48
C ALA A 355 17.46 -23.71 19.91
N SER A 356 16.27 -24.13 19.47
CA SER A 356 15.65 -25.43 19.78
C SER A 356 15.45 -26.34 18.56
N PHE A 357 15.48 -25.76 17.35
CA PHE A 357 15.53 -26.47 16.07
C PHE A 357 16.97 -26.41 15.57
N ASP A 358 17.53 -27.48 15.01
CA ASP A 358 18.86 -27.41 14.40
C ASP A 358 18.85 -26.26 13.37
N ALA A 359 19.57 -25.17 13.67
CA ALA A 359 19.62 -23.93 12.87
C ALA A 359 20.09 -24.12 11.41
N ARG A 360 20.34 -25.37 11.02
CA ARG A 360 20.77 -25.87 9.72
C ARG A 360 19.60 -26.39 8.87
N GLU A 361 18.38 -26.52 9.41
CA GLU A 361 17.28 -27.25 8.74
C GLU A 361 16.24 -26.40 8.02
N LEU A 362 16.12 -25.09 8.29
CA LEU A 362 15.28 -24.21 7.45
C LEU A 362 16.12 -23.76 6.24
N PRO A 363 15.88 -24.30 5.04
CA PRO A 363 16.71 -23.98 3.90
C PRO A 363 16.48 -22.51 3.53
N GLY A 364 17.55 -21.72 3.37
CA GLY A 364 17.46 -20.37 2.80
C GLY A 364 16.69 -20.36 1.46
N LYS A 365 16.68 -21.49 0.74
CA LYS A 365 15.85 -21.73 -0.45
C LYS A 365 14.36 -21.50 -0.17
N SER A 366 13.81 -22.10 0.89
CA SER A 366 12.40 -21.98 1.26
C SER A 366 12.01 -20.53 1.56
N LEU A 367 12.86 -19.82 2.31
CA LEU A 367 12.62 -18.41 2.65
C LEU A 367 12.74 -17.49 1.44
N SER A 368 13.69 -17.75 0.55
CA SER A 368 13.85 -16.99 -0.69
C SER A 368 12.63 -17.10 -1.60
N HIS A 369 12.05 -18.30 -1.70
CA HIS A 369 10.82 -18.54 -2.45
C HIS A 369 9.62 -17.89 -1.76
N PHE A 370 9.54 -18.03 -0.44
CA PHE A 370 8.48 -17.41 0.34
C PHE A 370 8.51 -15.88 0.23
N PHE A 371 9.71 -15.28 0.21
CA PHE A 371 9.89 -13.84 -0.02
C PHE A 371 9.43 -13.43 -1.42
N ALA A 372 9.82 -14.18 -2.46
CA ALA A 372 9.39 -13.92 -3.83
C ALA A 372 7.86 -13.98 -3.96
N TRP A 373 7.23 -15.01 -3.38
CA TRP A 373 5.78 -15.15 -3.33
C TRP A 373 5.12 -13.97 -2.59
N ALA A 374 5.61 -13.64 -1.39
CA ALA A 374 5.07 -12.56 -0.57
C ALA A 374 5.13 -11.21 -1.30
N TYR A 375 6.26 -10.92 -1.94
CA TYR A 375 6.41 -9.72 -2.76
C TYR A 375 5.43 -9.71 -3.94
N HIS A 376 5.33 -10.82 -4.69
CA HIS A 376 4.48 -10.91 -5.87
C HIS A 376 2.98 -10.83 -5.53
N THR A 377 2.51 -11.59 -4.54
CA THR A 377 1.09 -11.65 -4.17
C THR A 377 0.56 -10.32 -3.64
N THR A 378 1.44 -9.49 -3.07
CA THR A 378 1.11 -8.16 -2.55
C THR A 378 1.49 -7.02 -3.50
N THR A 379 1.96 -7.31 -4.71
CA THR A 379 2.26 -6.26 -5.69
C THR A 379 0.97 -5.69 -6.27
N PRO A 380 0.70 -4.38 -6.08
CA PRO A 380 -0.42 -3.67 -6.68
C PRO A 380 -0.45 -3.85 -8.19
N ARG A 381 -1.62 -4.16 -8.73
CA ARG A 381 -1.85 -4.27 -10.18
C ARG A 381 -3.35 -4.20 -10.47
N TRP A 382 -3.68 -3.81 -11.69
CA TRP A 382 -5.05 -3.88 -12.18
C TRP A 382 -5.60 -5.31 -12.11
N GLY A 383 -6.86 -5.45 -11.72
CA GLY A 383 -7.54 -6.74 -11.57
C GLY A 383 -7.03 -7.59 -10.40
N LEU A 384 -6.28 -7.02 -9.46
CA LEU A 384 -5.89 -7.73 -8.25
C LEU A 384 -7.11 -8.02 -7.39
N HIS A 385 -7.43 -9.30 -7.19
CA HIS A 385 -8.52 -9.74 -6.34
C HIS A 385 -8.05 -10.77 -5.30
N GLY A 386 -8.87 -10.99 -4.27
CA GLY A 386 -8.66 -12.02 -3.26
C GLY A 386 -8.01 -11.51 -1.96
N PRO A 387 -7.45 -12.41 -1.14
CA PRO A 387 -7.20 -12.12 0.27
C PRO A 387 -6.11 -11.06 0.52
N PHE A 388 -5.26 -10.79 -0.46
CA PHE A 388 -4.13 -9.87 -0.34
C PHE A 388 -4.42 -8.44 -0.84
N MET A 389 -5.65 -8.15 -1.30
CA MET A 389 -6.01 -6.81 -1.81
C MET A 389 -5.73 -5.69 -0.80
N GLY A 390 -6.20 -5.82 0.44
CA GLY A 390 -5.95 -4.81 1.48
C GLY A 390 -4.45 -4.61 1.76
N ILE A 391 -3.67 -5.70 1.74
CA ILE A 391 -2.21 -5.63 1.95
C ILE A 391 -1.51 -4.96 0.76
N ALA A 392 -1.97 -5.20 -0.46
CA ALA A 392 -1.48 -4.51 -1.64
C ALA A 392 -1.84 -3.02 -1.62
N ASN A 393 -3.05 -2.63 -1.19
CA ASN A 393 -3.39 -1.22 -1.01
C ASN A 393 -2.54 -0.58 0.09
N ARG A 394 -2.31 -1.29 1.21
CA ARG A 394 -1.39 -0.86 2.27
C ARG A 394 0.02 -0.61 1.74
N ARG A 395 0.55 -1.51 0.91
CA ARG A 395 1.84 -1.33 0.23
C ARG A 395 1.88 -0.07 -0.61
N ARG A 396 0.85 0.14 -1.43
CA ARG A 396 0.73 1.31 -2.31
C ARG A 396 0.75 2.62 -1.51
N ILE A 397 -0.05 2.69 -0.44
CA ILE A 397 -0.12 3.85 0.46
C ILE A 397 1.20 4.06 1.19
N TRP A 398 1.86 2.97 1.61
CA TRP A 398 3.18 3.02 2.23
C TRP A 398 4.22 3.65 1.29
N GLU A 399 4.25 3.24 0.03
CA GLU A 399 5.17 3.76 -0.99
C GLU A 399 4.90 5.27 -1.27
N ALA A 400 3.63 5.70 -1.28
CA ALA A 400 3.25 7.11 -1.34
C ALA A 400 3.73 7.89 -0.11
N CYS A 401 3.46 7.37 1.10
CA CYS A 401 3.91 7.98 2.36
C CYS A 401 5.43 8.09 2.44
N ASN A 402 6.18 7.11 1.92
CA ASN A 402 7.63 7.09 1.98
C ASN A 402 8.28 8.27 1.21
N GLN A 403 7.60 8.81 0.19
CA GLN A 403 8.04 10.02 -0.52
C GLN A 403 7.96 11.28 0.35
N LEU A 404 7.04 11.31 1.33
CA LEU A 404 6.82 12.44 2.24
C LEU A 404 7.80 12.42 3.42
N VAL A 405 8.29 11.24 3.81
CA VAL A 405 9.15 11.08 4.99
C VAL A 405 10.49 11.81 4.84
N GLY A 406 11.12 11.76 3.66
CA GLY A 406 12.39 12.47 3.42
C GLY A 406 12.28 13.98 3.64
N PRO A 407 11.37 14.67 2.92
CA PRO A 407 11.08 16.10 3.13
C PRO A 407 10.69 16.44 4.58
N TYR A 408 9.88 15.60 5.22
CA TYR A 408 9.46 15.78 6.60
C TYR A 408 10.67 15.72 7.57
N LEU A 409 11.47 14.65 7.52
CA LEU A 409 12.62 14.47 8.40
C LEU A 409 13.72 15.52 8.17
N ALA A 410 13.82 16.09 6.96
CA ALA A 410 14.76 17.17 6.67
C ALA A 410 14.37 18.51 7.34
N LEU A 411 13.08 18.70 7.63
CA LEU A 411 12.54 19.93 8.22
C LEU A 411 12.29 19.82 9.72
N VAL A 412 12.08 18.61 10.24
CA VAL A 412 12.06 18.37 11.68
C VAL A 412 13.42 18.74 12.25
N LYS A 413 13.43 19.74 13.13
CA LYS A 413 14.66 20.10 13.87
C LYS A 413 15.06 18.89 14.70
N PRO A 414 16.34 18.50 14.74
CA PRO A 414 16.79 17.57 15.77
C PRO A 414 16.60 18.27 17.10
N GLU A 415 15.55 17.91 17.84
CA GLU A 415 15.43 18.31 19.24
C GLU A 415 16.68 17.86 20.00
N ASP A 416 17.16 18.74 20.88
CA ASP A 416 18.41 18.65 21.62
C ASP A 416 18.66 17.24 22.16
N ARG A 417 19.63 16.54 21.55
CA ARG A 417 20.10 15.20 21.98
C ARG A 417 20.74 15.18 23.38
N ASN A 418 20.67 16.25 24.18
CA ASN A 418 21.37 16.38 25.46
C ASN A 418 20.55 17.22 26.47
N THR A 419 19.59 16.60 27.15
CA THR A 419 19.09 16.95 28.50
C THR A 419 18.20 15.76 28.86
N GLU A 420 18.64 14.76 29.62
CA GLU A 420 18.85 14.81 31.07
C GLU A 420 19.91 13.77 31.49
N VAL A 421 21.14 14.22 31.71
CA VAL A 421 22.05 13.61 32.71
C VAL A 421 22.78 14.77 33.35
N GLU A 422 22.22 15.33 34.41
CA GLU A 422 22.89 16.02 35.52
C GLU A 422 21.83 16.80 36.29
N GLU A 423 21.39 16.27 37.43
CA GLU A 423 21.16 17.01 38.68
C GLU A 423 20.68 16.03 39.77
N ASP A 424 21.60 15.21 40.27
CA ASP A 424 21.46 14.63 41.61
C ASP A 424 22.77 14.92 42.35
N GLY A 425 22.83 16.13 42.90
CA GLY A 425 24.05 16.68 43.45
C GLY A 425 23.85 17.90 44.33
N GLN A 426 22.88 17.91 45.26
CA GLN A 426 22.98 18.83 46.40
C GLN A 426 22.23 18.39 47.67
N PHE A 427 23.03 17.87 48.60
CA PHE A 427 23.10 18.26 50.02
C PHE A 427 21.80 18.73 50.72
N HIS A 428 21.30 17.90 51.63
CA HIS A 428 20.79 18.40 52.91
C HIS A 428 21.51 17.74 54.07
N SER A 429 22.48 18.48 54.61
CA SER A 429 22.96 18.36 55.98
C SER A 429 22.14 19.27 56.91
N ASP A 430 21.73 18.67 58.02
CA ASP A 430 21.71 19.24 59.38
C ASP A 430 20.48 19.93 59.98
N LYS A 431 20.11 19.32 61.13
CA LYS A 431 19.56 19.84 62.40
C LYS A 431 18.02 19.89 62.50
N SER A 432 17.39 19.27 63.49
CA SER A 432 17.76 19.16 64.92
C SER A 432 17.29 17.86 65.58
#